data_AF-A0A1V1P6C2-F1
#
_entry.id   AF-A0A1V1P6C2-F1
#
_cell.length_a   1.000
_cell.length_b   1.000
_cell.length_c   1.000
_cell.angle_alpha   90.00
_cell.angle_beta   90.00
_cell.angle_gamma   90.00
#
_symmetry.space_group_name_H-M   'P 1'
#
loop_
_entity.id
_entity.type
_entity.pdbx_description
1 polymer ?
#
loop_
_entity_poly.entity_id
_entity_poly.type
_entity_poly.pdbx_seq_one_letter_code
_entity_poly.pdbx_strand_id
1 'polypeptide(L)'
;MSHNTKQQIVNRFIVLFLIVLSSSCTFSSYEPRNKNNICQIFREQRQWYKSASASRERWGVPISVAMSIIYYESSFRSNARPPRRTCLFFFPGPRLSSAYGYAQAIDSTWKNYQHSTRKYGANRNDFHDAIDFVGWYCHTTAKQCGIRKNDAFRQYLAYHEGQKGYLRRSYRRKKMVDKKGKTGTKKGCNVCPTAQSV
;
A
#
# COMPACT_ATOMS: atom_id res chain seq x y z
N MET A 1 -32.00 -51.68 18.73
CA MET A 1 -32.25 -50.21 18.79
C MET A 1 -31.05 -49.35 19.24
N SER A 2 -29.83 -49.90 19.38
CA SER A 2 -28.65 -49.17 19.93
C SER A 2 -27.67 -48.62 18.86
N HIS A 3 -27.62 -49.22 17.67
CA HIS A 3 -26.69 -48.80 16.60
C HIS A 3 -27.06 -47.46 15.94
N ASN A 4 -28.36 -47.14 15.84
CA ASN A 4 -28.83 -45.91 15.19
C ASN A 4 -28.45 -44.67 16.01
N THR A 5 -28.47 -44.78 17.34
CA THR A 5 -28.13 -43.67 18.26
C THR A 5 -26.65 -43.31 18.22
N LYS A 6 -25.74 -44.30 18.10
CA LYS A 6 -24.30 -44.04 17.95
C LYS A 6 -23.99 -43.35 16.62
N GLN A 7 -24.62 -43.80 15.53
CA GLN A 7 -24.48 -43.19 14.20
C GLN A 7 -24.98 -41.73 14.19
N GLN A 8 -26.08 -41.46 14.87
CA GLN A 8 -26.66 -40.12 15.03
C GLN A 8 -25.74 -39.18 15.84
N ILE A 9 -25.09 -39.69 16.89
CA ILE A 9 -24.15 -38.91 17.70
C ILE A 9 -22.89 -38.57 16.88
N VAL A 10 -22.33 -39.54 16.16
CA VAL A 10 -21.16 -39.31 15.29
C VAL A 10 -21.47 -38.29 14.19
N ASN A 11 -22.65 -38.38 13.55
CA ASN A 11 -23.06 -37.39 12.56
C ASN A 11 -23.23 -35.98 13.15
N ARG A 12 -23.75 -35.85 14.38
CA ARG A 12 -23.86 -34.55 15.06
C ARG A 12 -22.49 -33.93 15.36
N PHE A 13 -21.51 -34.75 15.77
CA PHE A 13 -20.14 -34.28 15.99
C PHE A 13 -19.44 -33.87 14.68
N ILE A 14 -19.65 -34.61 13.59
CA ILE A 14 -19.10 -34.25 12.26
C ILE A 14 -19.70 -32.92 11.77
N VAL A 15 -21.01 -32.72 11.93
CA VAL A 15 -21.67 -31.46 11.53
C VAL A 15 -21.18 -30.28 12.39
N LEU A 16 -21.02 -30.47 13.70
CA LEU A 16 -20.44 -29.44 14.59
C LEU A 16 -18.99 -29.10 14.22
N PHE A 17 -18.16 -30.09 13.88
CA PHE A 17 -16.78 -29.88 13.46
C PHE A 17 -16.69 -29.11 12.13
N LEU A 18 -17.60 -29.39 11.17
CA LEU A 18 -17.70 -28.67 9.90
C LEU A 18 -18.17 -27.22 10.06
N ILE A 19 -19.03 -26.93 11.05
CA ILE A 19 -19.48 -25.56 11.37
C ILE A 19 -18.35 -24.74 12.03
N VAL A 20 -17.52 -25.37 12.87
CA VAL A 20 -16.35 -24.69 13.46
C VAL A 20 -15.30 -24.37 12.39
N LEU A 21 -15.10 -25.26 11.42
CA LEU A 21 -14.18 -25.02 10.29
C LEU A 21 -14.66 -23.94 9.31
N SER A 22 -15.97 -23.70 9.20
CA SER A 22 -16.53 -22.65 8.33
C SER A 22 -16.52 -21.25 8.96
N SER A 23 -16.06 -21.12 10.21
CA SER A 23 -15.64 -19.83 10.80
C SER A 23 -14.31 -19.37 10.19
N SER A 24 -14.30 -19.24 8.86
CA SER A 24 -13.18 -18.69 8.10
C SER A 24 -12.94 -17.26 8.57
N CYS A 25 -11.73 -17.00 9.05
CA CYS A 25 -11.24 -15.67 9.33
C CYS A 25 -11.60 -14.74 8.16
N THR A 26 -12.51 -13.79 8.40
CA THR A 26 -12.70 -12.65 7.52
C THR A 26 -11.42 -11.83 7.59
N PHE A 27 -10.43 -12.17 6.73
CA PHE A 27 -9.31 -11.29 6.43
C PHE A 27 -9.90 -10.10 5.68
N SER A 28 -10.48 -9.18 6.45
CA SER A 28 -10.99 -7.92 5.97
C SER A 28 -9.77 -7.19 5.41
N SER A 29 -9.68 -7.15 4.08
CA SER A 29 -8.77 -6.24 3.38
C SER A 29 -9.18 -4.84 3.82
N TYR A 30 -8.53 -4.34 4.87
CA TYR A 30 -8.98 -3.14 5.58
C TYR A 30 -8.56 -1.92 4.79
N GLU A 31 -9.41 -1.57 3.83
CA GLU A 31 -9.35 -0.34 3.08
C GLU A 31 -10.02 0.77 3.91
N PRO A 32 -9.37 1.93 4.13
CA PRO A 32 -9.97 3.00 4.92
C PRO A 32 -11.27 3.50 4.28
N ARG A 33 -12.31 3.73 5.10
CA ARG A 33 -13.62 4.16 4.61
C ARG A 33 -13.57 5.54 3.97
N ASN A 34 -12.79 6.44 4.56
CA ASN A 34 -12.58 7.78 4.03
C ASN A 34 -11.11 8.02 3.73
N LYS A 35 -10.74 7.84 2.45
CA LYS A 35 -9.36 7.96 1.99
C LYS A 35 -8.84 9.40 1.92
N ASN A 36 -9.73 10.38 1.94
CA ASN A 36 -9.38 11.80 1.83
C ASN A 36 -9.07 12.45 3.18
N ASN A 37 -9.29 11.74 4.30
CA ASN A 37 -9.04 12.24 5.65
C ASN A 37 -8.02 11.35 6.37
N ILE A 38 -6.76 11.78 6.36
CA ILE A 38 -5.64 11.04 6.98
C ILE A 38 -5.82 10.81 8.48
N CYS A 39 -6.51 11.71 9.17
CA CYS A 39 -6.79 11.57 10.61
C CYS A 39 -7.89 10.57 10.90
N GLN A 40 -8.87 10.46 10.01
CA GLN A 40 -9.83 9.38 10.08
C GLN A 40 -9.15 8.04 9.79
N ILE A 41 -8.27 7.98 8.80
CA ILE A 41 -7.47 6.78 8.50
C ILE A 41 -6.69 6.34 9.74
N PHE A 42 -5.98 7.24 10.42
CA PHE A 42 -5.21 6.88 11.61
C PHE A 42 -6.05 6.58 12.85
N ARG A 43 -7.26 7.14 12.97
CA ARG A 43 -8.22 6.74 14.02
C ARG A 43 -8.75 5.34 13.79
N GLU A 44 -9.04 4.99 12.54
CA GLU A 44 -9.47 3.65 12.10
C GLU A 44 -8.31 2.64 12.22
N GLN A 45 -7.09 3.06 11.90
CA GLN A 45 -5.88 2.24 11.84
C GLN A 45 -4.75 2.83 12.68
N ARG A 46 -4.84 2.70 14.01
CA ARG A 46 -3.84 3.27 14.93
C ARG A 46 -2.42 2.76 14.68
N GLN A 47 -2.27 1.51 14.25
CA GLN A 47 -0.96 0.93 13.95
C GLN A 47 -0.31 1.57 12.72
N TRP A 48 -1.10 2.05 11.75
CA TRP A 48 -0.57 2.74 10.56
C TRP A 48 0.12 4.04 10.92
N TYR A 49 -0.38 4.77 11.92
CA TYR A 49 0.29 5.97 12.41
C TYR A 49 1.67 5.65 12.99
N LYS A 50 1.78 4.57 13.79
CA LYS A 50 3.07 4.12 14.35
C LYS A 50 4.06 3.78 13.24
N SER A 51 3.64 3.01 12.25
CA SER A 51 4.50 2.65 11.10
C SER A 51 4.91 3.87 10.28
N ALA A 52 3.99 4.81 10.04
CA ALA A 52 4.28 6.04 9.32
C ALA A 52 5.22 6.97 10.10
N SER A 53 5.07 7.04 11.42
CA SER A 53 5.96 7.78 12.31
C SER A 53 7.36 7.19 12.31
N ALA A 54 7.48 5.86 12.44
CA ALA A 54 8.78 5.16 12.38
C ALA A 54 9.47 5.37 11.02
N SER A 55 8.74 5.29 9.91
CA SER A 55 9.26 5.59 8.57
C SER A 55 9.74 7.05 8.47
N ARG A 56 8.96 8.01 9.00
CA ARG A 56 9.35 9.42 9.04
C ARG A 56 10.63 9.62 9.85
N GLU A 57 10.74 9.03 11.03
CA GLU A 57 11.92 9.13 11.89
C GLU A 57 13.16 8.58 11.19
N ARG A 58 13.04 7.40 10.57
CA ARG A 58 14.14 6.73 9.87
C ARG A 58 14.60 7.47 8.62
N TRP A 59 13.67 7.99 7.81
CA TRP A 59 13.98 8.50 6.47
C TRP A 59 13.90 10.02 6.35
N GLY A 60 13.27 10.71 7.30
CA GLY A 60 13.04 12.14 7.31
C GLY A 60 11.97 12.61 6.30
N VAL A 61 11.14 11.69 5.80
CA VAL A 61 10.07 12.00 4.84
C VAL A 61 8.79 12.31 5.60
N PRO A 62 8.11 13.44 5.36
CA PRO A 62 6.87 13.75 6.06
C PRO A 62 5.81 12.66 5.85
N ILE A 63 5.08 12.33 6.91
CA ILE A 63 3.99 11.33 6.89
C ILE A 63 2.98 11.66 5.78
N SER A 64 2.62 12.93 5.62
CA SER A 64 1.70 13.40 4.58
C SER A 64 2.20 13.08 3.17
N VAL A 65 3.49 13.24 2.90
CA VAL A 65 4.10 12.92 1.60
C VAL A 65 4.02 11.41 1.35
N ALA A 66 4.48 10.59 2.29
CA ALA A 66 4.47 9.14 2.14
C ALA A 66 3.04 8.59 1.97
N MET A 67 2.09 9.09 2.76
CA MET A 67 0.68 8.70 2.67
C MET A 67 0.02 9.15 1.36
N SER A 68 0.38 10.33 0.85
CA SER A 68 -0.12 10.81 -0.46
C SER A 68 0.34 9.89 -1.61
N ILE A 69 1.59 9.43 -1.58
CA ILE A 69 2.11 8.49 -2.58
C ILE A 69 1.33 7.17 -2.52
N ILE A 70 1.15 6.57 -1.34
CA ILE A 70 0.37 5.33 -1.20
C ILE A 70 -1.07 5.53 -1.70
N TYR A 71 -1.70 6.66 -1.41
CA TYR A 71 -3.03 6.99 -1.89
C TYR A 71 -3.11 7.01 -3.43
N TYR A 72 -2.18 7.70 -4.10
CA TYR A 72 -2.17 7.81 -5.55
C TYR A 72 -1.77 6.53 -6.27
N GLU A 73 -1.01 5.67 -5.62
CA GLU A 73 -0.52 4.41 -6.19
C GLU A 73 -1.54 3.27 -6.00
N SER A 74 -2.06 3.07 -4.79
CA SER A 74 -2.93 1.93 -4.47
C SER A 74 -4.32 2.32 -3.99
N SER A 75 -4.54 3.59 -3.65
CA SER A 75 -5.71 4.05 -2.89
C SER A 75 -5.87 3.30 -1.57
N PHE A 76 -4.75 2.98 -0.91
CA PHE A 76 -4.68 2.20 0.32
C PHE A 76 -5.21 0.76 0.20
N ARG A 77 -5.01 0.12 -0.96
CA ARG A 77 -5.39 -1.28 -1.18
C ARG A 77 -4.17 -2.20 -1.09
N SER A 78 -4.18 -3.12 -0.13
CA SER A 78 -3.09 -4.10 0.11
C SER A 78 -2.84 -5.04 -1.07
N ASN A 79 -3.85 -5.31 -1.90
CA ASN A 79 -3.77 -6.22 -3.03
C ASN A 79 -3.84 -5.51 -4.38
N ALA A 80 -3.62 -4.18 -4.43
CA ALA A 80 -3.62 -3.41 -5.66
C ALA A 80 -2.68 -4.03 -6.71
N ARG A 81 -3.20 -4.26 -7.91
CA ARG A 81 -2.47 -4.85 -9.04
C ARG A 81 -2.90 -4.19 -10.34
N PRO A 82 -1.98 -4.06 -11.32
CA PRO A 82 -2.33 -3.64 -12.67
C PRO A 82 -3.38 -4.56 -13.30
N PRO A 83 -4.24 -4.01 -14.20
CA PRO A 83 -5.17 -4.83 -14.96
C PRO A 83 -4.41 -5.87 -15.80
N ARG A 84 -5.05 -7.03 -16.00
CA ARG A 84 -4.55 -8.06 -16.91
C ARG A 84 -4.79 -7.64 -18.35
N ARG A 85 -3.92 -8.08 -19.25
CA ARG A 85 -4.26 -8.11 -20.67
C ARG A 85 -5.28 -9.23 -20.88
N THR A 86 -6.43 -8.92 -21.46
CA THR A 86 -7.39 -9.94 -21.92
C THR A 86 -6.80 -10.59 -23.16
N CYS A 87 -6.50 -11.89 -23.09
CA CYS A 87 -6.12 -12.68 -24.25
C CYS A 87 -7.27 -13.66 -24.51
N LEU A 88 -7.91 -13.58 -25.69
CA LEU A 88 -8.97 -14.47 -26.21
C LEU A 88 -9.95 -15.07 -25.18
N PHE A 89 -11.18 -14.50 -25.16
CA PHE A 89 -12.48 -14.88 -24.54
C PHE A 89 -12.59 -15.79 -23.29
N PHE A 90 -11.61 -16.64 -22.96
CA PHE A 90 -11.62 -17.56 -21.82
C PHE A 90 -10.35 -17.53 -20.94
N PHE A 91 -9.19 -17.05 -21.41
CA PHE A 91 -7.94 -17.11 -20.64
C PHE A 91 -7.48 -15.75 -20.09
N PRO A 92 -7.37 -15.56 -18.76
CA PRO A 92 -6.83 -14.33 -18.19
C PRO A 92 -5.33 -14.20 -18.52
N GLY A 93 -4.98 -13.27 -19.41
CA GLY A 93 -3.60 -13.04 -19.84
C GLY A 93 -2.70 -12.40 -18.76
N PRO A 94 -1.41 -12.18 -19.07
CA PRO A 94 -0.45 -11.63 -18.13
C PRO A 94 -0.77 -10.18 -17.72
N ARG A 95 -0.26 -9.76 -16.55
CA ARG A 95 -0.35 -8.36 -16.10
C ARG A 95 0.66 -7.49 -16.83
N LEU A 96 0.35 -6.19 -16.96
CA LEU A 96 1.20 -5.20 -17.60
C LEU A 96 2.54 -4.97 -16.86
N SER A 97 2.57 -5.18 -15.55
CA SER A 97 3.78 -5.08 -14.73
C SER A 97 3.65 -5.92 -13.46
N SER A 98 4.78 -6.11 -12.77
CA SER A 98 4.82 -6.75 -11.43
C SER A 98 4.58 -5.78 -10.28
N ALA A 99 4.03 -4.59 -10.56
CA ALA A 99 3.62 -3.64 -9.53
C ALA A 99 2.57 -4.29 -8.61
N TYR A 100 2.78 -4.19 -7.30
CA TYR A 100 1.92 -4.85 -6.33
C TYR A 100 1.82 -4.11 -5.00
N GLY A 101 0.65 -4.23 -4.37
CA GLY A 101 0.37 -3.82 -3.00
C GLY A 101 0.31 -2.32 -2.79
N TYR A 102 0.44 -1.89 -1.53
CA TYR A 102 0.30 -0.49 -1.14
C TYR A 102 1.27 0.43 -1.89
N ALA A 103 2.51 -0.02 -2.07
CA ALA A 103 3.58 0.75 -2.69
C ALA A 103 3.55 0.74 -4.23
N GLN A 104 2.80 -0.18 -4.86
CA GLN A 104 2.88 -0.45 -6.30
C GLN A 104 4.32 -0.62 -6.84
N ALA A 105 5.23 -1.12 -6.00
CA ALA A 105 6.62 -1.35 -6.40
C ALA A 105 6.74 -2.62 -7.25
N ILE A 106 7.51 -2.54 -8.34
CA ILE A 106 7.90 -3.70 -9.14
C ILE A 106 8.98 -4.53 -8.42
N ASP A 107 9.15 -5.78 -8.86
CA ASP A 107 10.01 -6.74 -8.16
C ASP A 107 11.46 -6.29 -8.00
N SER A 108 12.04 -5.73 -9.06
CA SER A 108 13.42 -5.26 -9.04
C SER A 108 13.62 -4.13 -8.02
N THR A 109 12.73 -3.15 -7.99
CA THR A 109 12.81 -2.02 -7.05
C THR A 109 12.58 -2.48 -5.61
N TRP A 110 11.65 -3.40 -5.38
CA TRP A 110 11.42 -3.94 -4.03
C TRP A 110 12.61 -4.73 -3.50
N LYS A 111 13.19 -5.62 -4.33
CA LYS A 111 14.40 -6.38 -3.95
C LYS A 111 15.56 -5.45 -3.59
N ASN A 112 15.74 -4.38 -4.35
CA ASN A 112 16.77 -3.37 -4.04
C ASN A 112 16.54 -2.73 -2.67
N TYR A 113 15.30 -2.42 -2.30
CA TYR A 113 14.98 -1.95 -0.95
C TYR A 113 15.29 -2.99 0.12
N GLN A 114 14.85 -4.24 -0.08
CA GLN A 114 15.07 -5.32 0.89
C GLN A 114 16.56 -5.52 1.15
N HIS A 115 17.38 -5.53 0.10
CA HIS A 115 18.84 -5.61 0.23
C HIS A 115 19.43 -4.37 0.90
N SER A 116 19.04 -3.17 0.47
CA SER A 116 19.58 -1.91 0.98
C SER A 116 19.24 -1.68 2.45
N THR A 117 18.13 -2.24 2.94
CA THR A 117 17.65 -2.07 4.31
C THR A 117 17.79 -3.31 5.18
N ARG A 118 18.33 -4.41 4.63
CA ARG A 118 18.43 -5.75 5.24
C ARG A 118 17.08 -6.34 5.69
N LYS A 119 15.98 -5.93 5.04
CA LYS A 119 14.61 -6.39 5.33
C LYS A 119 14.15 -7.46 4.34
N TYR A 120 14.82 -8.61 4.33
CA TYR A 120 14.55 -9.69 3.36
C TYR A 120 13.13 -10.28 3.45
N GLY A 121 12.50 -10.22 4.63
CA GLY A 121 11.11 -10.66 4.85
C GLY A 121 10.04 -9.62 4.50
N ALA A 122 10.42 -8.41 4.07
CA ALA A 122 9.44 -7.33 3.88
C ALA A 122 8.44 -7.63 2.75
N ASN A 123 7.16 -7.32 3.01
CA ASN A 123 6.07 -7.63 2.09
C ASN A 123 5.33 -6.38 1.58
N ARG A 124 5.12 -6.27 0.26
CA ARG A 124 4.48 -5.11 -0.40
C ARG A 124 3.02 -4.89 -0.02
N ASN A 125 2.35 -5.96 0.40
CA ASN A 125 0.95 -5.90 0.82
C ASN A 125 0.79 -5.61 2.32
N ASP A 126 1.89 -5.56 3.08
CA ASP A 126 1.90 -5.11 4.45
C ASP A 126 2.11 -3.59 4.49
N PHE A 127 1.28 -2.89 5.27
CA PHE A 127 1.33 -1.43 5.30
C PHE A 127 2.62 -0.91 5.95
N HIS A 128 3.10 -1.58 7.00
CA HIS A 128 4.31 -1.19 7.71
C HIS A 128 5.54 -1.25 6.80
N ASP A 129 5.68 -2.32 6.03
CA ASP A 129 6.77 -2.47 5.09
C ASP A 129 6.65 -1.53 3.89
N ALA A 130 5.42 -1.33 3.39
CA ALA A 130 5.17 -0.43 2.26
C ALA A 130 5.45 1.04 2.59
N ILE A 131 5.04 1.54 3.76
CA ILE A 131 5.30 2.93 4.16
C ILE A 131 6.79 3.17 4.45
N ASP A 132 7.51 2.18 4.97
CA ASP A 132 8.98 2.25 5.11
C ASP A 132 9.68 2.25 3.74
N PHE A 133 9.23 1.41 2.80
CA PHE A 133 9.71 1.43 1.42
C PHE A 133 9.51 2.79 0.76
N VAL A 134 8.32 3.39 0.88
CA VAL A 134 8.04 4.73 0.32
C VAL A 134 8.95 5.78 0.95
N GLY A 135 9.18 5.71 2.26
CA GLY A 135 10.12 6.57 2.98
C GLY A 135 11.55 6.43 2.45
N TRP A 136 12.05 5.19 2.35
CA TRP A 136 13.36 4.87 1.79
C TRP A 136 13.51 5.37 0.34
N TYR A 137 12.49 5.17 -0.48
CA TYR A 137 12.51 5.58 -1.88
C TYR A 137 12.58 7.10 -2.00
N CYS A 138 11.73 7.84 -1.27
CA CYS A 138 11.74 9.31 -1.26
C CYS A 138 13.04 9.88 -0.69
N HIS A 139 13.62 9.23 0.33
CA HIS A 139 14.93 9.59 0.86
C HIS A 139 16.03 9.42 -0.20
N THR A 140 16.04 8.29 -0.90
CA THR A 140 16.99 8.00 -1.97
C THR A 140 16.82 8.97 -3.14
N THR A 141 15.57 9.29 -3.50
CA THR A 141 15.22 10.30 -4.50
C THR A 141 15.68 11.69 -4.09
N ALA A 142 15.55 12.07 -2.82
CA ALA A 142 16.06 13.35 -2.34
C ALA A 142 17.58 13.46 -2.53
N LYS A 143 18.32 12.38 -2.23
CA LYS A 143 19.77 12.30 -2.43
C LYS A 143 20.18 12.33 -3.90
N GLN A 144 19.52 11.55 -4.75
CA GLN A 144 19.92 11.37 -6.16
C GLN A 144 19.40 12.46 -7.10
N CYS A 145 18.22 13.00 -6.84
CA CYS A 145 17.54 13.94 -7.73
C CYS A 145 17.49 15.38 -7.17
N GLY A 146 18.02 15.62 -5.97
CA GLY A 146 18.01 16.95 -5.35
C GLY A 146 16.62 17.46 -4.98
N ILE A 147 15.66 16.56 -4.77
CA ILE A 147 14.27 16.91 -4.45
C ILE A 147 14.10 17.01 -2.94
N ARG A 148 13.52 18.10 -2.44
CA ARG A 148 13.22 18.23 -1.01
C ARG A 148 12.26 17.13 -0.56
N LYS A 149 12.47 16.55 0.63
CA LYS A 149 11.61 15.47 1.15
C LYS A 149 10.15 15.90 1.37
N ASN A 150 9.90 17.21 1.56
CA ASN A 150 8.57 17.79 1.73
C ASN A 150 7.92 18.27 0.42
N ASP A 151 8.60 18.18 -0.72
CA ASP A 151 8.02 18.51 -2.02
C ASP A 151 7.23 17.31 -2.56
N ALA A 152 5.99 17.16 -2.10
CA ALA A 152 5.13 16.02 -2.41
C ALA A 152 4.97 15.80 -3.92
N PHE A 153 4.83 16.89 -4.70
CA PHE A 153 4.60 16.82 -6.13
C PHE A 153 5.81 16.27 -6.88
N ARG A 154 7.01 16.82 -6.63
CA ARG A 154 8.23 16.34 -7.29
C ARG A 154 8.65 14.96 -6.80
N GLN A 155 8.42 14.65 -5.51
CA GLN A 155 8.63 13.31 -4.98
C GLN A 155 7.72 12.29 -5.68
N TYR A 156 6.43 12.59 -5.81
CA TYR A 156 5.49 11.74 -6.54
C TYR A 156 5.88 11.56 -8.00
N LEU A 157 6.33 12.64 -8.65
CA LEU A 157 6.78 12.58 -10.04
C LEU A 157 7.96 11.64 -10.24
N ALA A 158 8.95 11.73 -9.36
CA ALA A 158 10.11 10.86 -9.37
C ALA A 158 9.78 9.42 -8.96
N TYR A 159 8.83 9.23 -8.05
CA TYR A 159 8.32 7.91 -7.67
C TYR A 159 7.63 7.21 -8.86
N HIS A 160 6.79 7.95 -9.59
CA HIS A 160 6.01 7.42 -10.70
C HIS A 160 6.86 7.13 -11.95
N GLU A 161 7.79 8.03 -12.30
CA GLU A 161 8.67 7.85 -13.47
C GLU A 161 9.92 7.00 -13.18
N GLY A 162 10.25 6.83 -11.90
CA GLY A 162 11.56 6.42 -11.44
C GLY A 162 12.59 7.55 -11.49
N GLN A 163 13.60 7.48 -10.62
CA GLN A 163 14.66 8.49 -10.47
C GLN A 163 15.36 8.83 -11.81
N LYS A 164 15.74 7.82 -12.59
CA LYS A 164 16.36 8.01 -13.92
C LYS A 164 15.41 8.68 -14.92
N GLY A 165 14.12 8.30 -14.91
CA GLY A 165 13.10 8.89 -15.78
C GLY A 165 12.86 10.36 -15.43
N TYR A 166 12.78 10.67 -14.14
CA TYR A 166 12.66 12.03 -13.63
C TYR A 166 13.82 12.93 -14.05
N LEU A 167 15.07 12.46 -13.88
CA LEU A 167 16.26 13.20 -14.31
C LEU A 167 16.26 13.45 -15.83
N ARG A 168 15.78 12.49 -16.62
CA ARG A 168 15.56 12.62 -18.07
C ARG A 168 14.30 13.41 -18.45
N ARG A 169 13.57 13.94 -17.47
CA ARG A 169 12.32 14.71 -17.64
C ARG A 169 11.26 13.97 -18.48
N SER A 170 11.19 12.64 -18.38
CA SER A 170 10.25 11.81 -19.15
C SER A 170 8.78 12.20 -18.95
N TYR A 171 8.45 12.69 -17.75
CA TYR A 171 7.13 13.18 -17.39
C TYR A 171 6.60 14.30 -18.28
N ARG A 172 7.47 15.14 -18.86
CA ARG A 172 7.05 16.27 -19.70
C ARG A 172 6.37 15.82 -20.99
N ARG A 173 6.66 14.60 -21.44
CA ARG A 173 6.09 14.02 -22.67
C ARG A 173 4.77 13.30 -22.42
N LYS A 174 4.41 13.05 -21.16
CA LYS A 174 3.19 12.35 -20.78
C LYS A 174 2.12 13.37 -20.39
N LYS A 175 1.03 13.46 -21.16
CA LYS A 175 -0.16 14.30 -20.86
C LYS A 175 -0.81 14.00 -19.49
N MET A 176 -0.48 12.87 -18.86
CA MET A 176 -1.21 12.31 -17.72
C MET A 176 -0.83 12.91 -16.35
N VAL A 177 0.36 13.50 -16.20
CA VAL A 177 0.85 14.00 -14.89
C VAL A 177 0.08 15.23 -14.42
N ASP A 178 -0.47 16.01 -15.37
CA ASP A 178 -1.10 17.30 -15.08
C ASP A 178 -2.48 17.16 -14.40
N LYS A 179 -3.16 16.01 -14.51
CA LYS A 179 -4.47 15.77 -13.87
C LYS A 179 -4.38 15.31 -12.41
N LYS A 180 -3.34 14.57 -12.03
CA LYS A 180 -3.16 14.06 -10.64
C LYS A 180 -2.58 15.12 -9.70
N GLY A 181 -1.74 16.04 -10.21
CA GLY A 181 -1.15 17.12 -9.41
C GLY A 181 -2.09 18.30 -9.12
N LYS A 182 -3.00 18.63 -10.04
CA LYS A 182 -3.92 19.78 -9.92
C LYS A 182 -5.15 19.53 -9.03
N THR A 183 -5.46 18.27 -8.70
CA THR A 183 -6.53 17.93 -7.75
C THR A 183 -6.08 17.98 -6.28
N GLY A 184 -4.77 18.03 -6.02
CA GLY A 184 -4.20 18.10 -4.67
C GLY A 184 -4.12 19.50 -4.05
N THR A 185 -4.43 20.56 -4.79
CA THR A 185 -4.26 21.96 -4.32
C THR A 185 -5.52 22.63 -3.75
N LYS A 186 -6.68 21.96 -3.71
CA LYS A 186 -7.92 22.56 -3.18
C LYS A 186 -8.60 21.84 -2.01
N LYS A 187 -8.04 20.74 -1.50
CA LYS A 187 -8.50 20.15 -0.23
C LYS A 187 -7.29 19.90 0.64
N GLY A 188 -7.04 20.82 1.56
CA GLY A 188 -5.95 20.70 2.53
C GLY A 188 -6.00 19.33 3.19
N CYS A 189 -4.90 18.59 3.12
CA CYS A 189 -4.71 17.48 4.04
C CYS A 189 -4.69 18.10 5.44
N ASN A 190 -5.80 17.97 6.18
CA ASN A 190 -5.82 18.36 7.59
C ASN A 190 -4.72 17.56 8.28
N VAL A 191 -3.65 18.26 8.66
CA VAL A 191 -2.60 17.68 9.51
C VAL A 191 -3.29 17.30 10.80
N CYS A 192 -3.18 16.03 11.18
CA CYS A 192 -3.77 15.61 12.44
C CYS A 192 -3.11 16.40 13.56
N PRO A 193 -3.90 16.95 14.50
CA PRO A 193 -3.34 17.41 15.76
C PRO A 193 -2.45 16.28 16.27
N THR A 194 -1.21 16.63 16.61
CA THR A 194 -0.23 15.69 17.15
C THR A 194 -0.87 14.86 18.25
N ALA A 195 -0.59 13.55 18.26
CA ALA A 195 -1.10 12.58 19.22
C ALA A 195 -0.54 12.80 20.64
N GLN A 196 -0.75 13.99 21.18
CA GLN A 196 -0.50 14.40 22.57
C GLN A 196 -1.80 14.82 23.28
N SER A 197 -2.97 14.64 22.63
CA SER A 197 -4.27 15.02 23.20
C SER A 197 -5.34 13.92 23.07
N VAL A 198 -4.94 12.66 23.23
CA VAL A 198 -5.84 11.51 23.47
C VAL A 198 -5.34 10.71 24.66
#